data_AF-A0A1D3JW51-F1
#
_entry.id   AF-A0A1D3JW51-F1
#
_cell.length_a   1.000
_cell.length_b   1.000
_cell.length_c   1.000
_cell.angle_alpha   90.00
_cell.angle_beta   90.00
_cell.angle_gamma   90.00
#
_symmetry.space_group_name_H-M   'P 1'
#
loop_
_entity.id
_entity.type
_entity.pdbx_description
1 polymer ?
#
loop_
_entity_poly.entity_id
_entity_poly.type
_entity_poly.pdbx_seq_one_letter_code
_entity_poly.pdbx_strand_id
1 'polypeptide(L)'
;MKHPRYLLSGLALSMLIASGGAQAAGLSSEHKPFGKTNDGTAVEQYILRNSHGMQATVITYGGVLQALKVPDKHGKVEDVVLGFDDVQGYQRGTAFFGATIGRFGNRLAGGAFELDGKRYQVPLNDGPNSLHGGAQGFDKRVWQAKPVKDKDSVGVTLTYLSKDGEMGFPGNLTTEVTYRLNDNNELHIDYKATTDKPTVLNLTNHSYFNLAGAGNGDILKQVATLHASHYTPVNATLIPTGEVALVKGTPMDFLQPTAIGQHIKDAHPQLKFAEPKQGGFDFNWALDTQGDIKQLAADVYDPASGRRLQLYTTEPGVQFYTSNFLDGSVKGKAGKTYLHWSGFTLETQHFPDAPNQPTFASTRLDPGQTYTQRTILKFSAD
;
A
#
# COMPACT_ATOMS: atom_id res chain seq x y z
N MET A 1 39.42 81.99 9.51
CA MET A 1 39.20 80.58 9.87
C MET A 1 37.77 80.21 9.53
N LYS A 2 37.54 79.56 8.39
CA LYS A 2 36.22 79.07 7.93
C LYS A 2 36.36 77.56 7.75
N HIS A 3 35.58 76.77 8.48
CA HIS A 3 35.48 75.33 8.29
C HIS A 3 34.39 75.02 7.25
N PRO A 4 34.61 74.11 6.28
CA PRO A 4 33.53 73.52 5.53
C PRO A 4 33.05 72.23 6.21
N ARG A 5 31.73 72.14 6.40
CA ARG A 5 31.01 70.90 6.76
C ARG A 5 30.78 70.11 5.48
N TYR A 6 31.26 68.86 5.42
CA TYR A 6 30.84 67.89 4.42
C TYR A 6 29.67 67.07 4.97
N LEU A 7 28.54 67.11 4.27
CA LEU A 7 27.40 66.21 4.47
C LEU A 7 27.76 64.83 3.92
N LEU A 8 27.64 63.79 4.76
CA LEU A 8 27.59 62.39 4.34
C LEU A 8 26.12 62.01 4.08
N SER A 9 25.78 61.81 2.82
CA SER A 9 24.51 61.23 2.38
C SER A 9 24.60 59.70 2.51
N GLY A 10 24.01 59.14 3.57
CA GLY A 10 23.83 57.70 3.70
C GLY A 10 22.61 57.22 2.90
N LEU A 11 22.82 56.48 1.81
CA LEU A 11 21.78 55.69 1.17
C LEU A 11 21.52 54.45 2.05
N ALA A 12 20.39 54.41 2.75
CA ALA A 12 19.90 53.20 3.39
C ALA A 12 19.13 52.38 2.36
N LEU A 13 19.72 51.29 1.88
CA LEU A 13 19.06 50.31 1.02
C LEU A 13 18.32 49.31 1.93
N SER A 14 17.02 49.51 2.11
CA SER A 14 16.13 48.58 2.80
C SER A 14 15.85 47.37 1.91
N MET A 15 16.55 46.25 2.17
CA MET A 15 16.17 44.95 1.62
C MET A 15 14.89 44.47 2.31
N LEU A 16 13.75 44.54 1.60
CA LEU A 16 12.57 43.76 1.94
C LEU A 16 12.88 42.28 1.67
N ILE A 17 13.15 41.53 2.72
CA ILE A 17 13.08 40.07 2.68
C ILE A 17 11.59 39.73 2.63
N ALA A 18 11.09 39.42 1.44
CA ALA A 18 9.79 38.77 1.29
C ALA A 18 9.92 37.35 1.84
N SER A 19 9.56 37.17 3.12
CA SER A 19 9.24 35.86 3.67
C SER A 19 7.94 35.39 3.00
N GLY A 20 8.08 34.78 1.83
CA GLY A 20 7.03 33.95 1.24
C GLY A 20 6.84 32.73 2.13
N GLY A 21 6.16 32.90 3.26
CA GLY A 21 5.54 31.79 3.95
C GLY A 21 4.61 31.13 2.95
N ALA A 22 4.92 29.90 2.54
CA ALA A 22 4.01 29.09 1.76
C ALA A 22 2.71 29.01 2.56
N GLN A 23 1.73 29.81 2.16
CA GLN A 23 0.41 29.80 2.76
C GLN A 23 -0.11 28.38 2.54
N ALA A 24 -0.30 27.63 3.63
CA ALA A 24 -0.82 26.28 3.59
C ALA A 24 -2.14 26.31 2.82
N ALA A 25 -2.11 25.93 1.55
CA ALA A 25 -3.31 25.74 0.77
C ALA A 25 -4.10 24.63 1.48
N GLY A 26 -5.35 24.89 1.85
CA GLY A 26 -6.21 23.89 2.46
C GLY A 26 -6.41 22.68 1.55
N LEU A 27 -7.24 21.73 1.98
CA LEU A 27 -7.56 20.52 1.21
C LEU A 27 -7.85 20.83 -0.27
N SER A 28 -7.05 20.23 -1.15
CA SER A 28 -7.16 20.43 -2.59
C SER A 28 -6.94 19.14 -3.37
N SER A 29 -7.65 19.04 -4.49
CA SER A 29 -7.54 17.95 -5.44
C SER A 29 -7.38 18.50 -6.84
N GLU A 30 -6.40 18.01 -7.58
CA GLU A 30 -6.23 18.27 -9.01
C GLU A 30 -6.13 16.94 -9.77
N HIS A 31 -6.54 16.91 -11.03
CA HIS A 31 -6.30 15.77 -11.91
C HIS A 31 -5.67 16.24 -13.22
N LYS A 32 -4.81 15.41 -13.80
CA LYS A 32 -4.13 15.68 -15.07
C LYS A 32 -3.73 14.38 -15.77
N PRO A 33 -3.38 14.41 -17.06
CA PRO A 33 -2.82 13.25 -17.73
C PRO A 33 -1.56 12.72 -17.01
N PHE A 34 -1.41 11.41 -16.96
CA PHE A 34 -0.20 10.73 -16.49
C PHE A 34 0.53 10.03 -17.64
N GLY A 35 -0.22 9.48 -18.60
CA GLY A 35 0.35 8.86 -19.79
C GLY A 35 -0.68 8.06 -20.56
N LYS A 36 -0.20 7.11 -21.35
CA LYS A 36 -1.04 6.11 -22.03
C LYS A 36 -0.43 4.74 -21.83
N THR A 37 -1.26 3.71 -21.76
CA THR A 37 -0.83 2.31 -21.85
C THR A 37 -0.31 1.98 -23.25
N ASN A 38 0.36 0.84 -23.40
CA ASN A 38 0.87 0.35 -24.69
C ASN A 38 -0.22 0.21 -25.78
N ASP A 39 -1.48 -0.05 -25.40
CA ASP A 39 -2.62 -0.11 -26.33
C ASP A 39 -3.26 1.26 -26.62
N GLY A 40 -2.71 2.34 -26.05
CA GLY A 40 -3.16 3.71 -26.25
C GLY A 40 -4.23 4.19 -25.28
N THR A 41 -4.69 3.36 -24.34
CA THR A 41 -5.66 3.76 -23.31
C THR A 41 -5.08 4.88 -22.43
N ALA A 42 -5.84 5.96 -22.24
CA ALA A 42 -5.39 7.10 -21.44
C ALA A 42 -5.34 6.74 -19.95
N VAL A 43 -4.29 7.21 -19.27
CA VAL A 43 -4.12 7.11 -17.83
C VAL A 43 -4.03 8.50 -17.23
N GLU A 44 -4.82 8.75 -16.20
CA GLU A 44 -4.86 10.01 -15.47
C GLU A 44 -4.21 9.83 -14.09
N GLN A 45 -3.75 10.95 -13.51
CA GLN A 45 -3.34 11.03 -12.11
C GLN A 45 -4.21 12.03 -11.36
N TYR A 46 -4.55 11.69 -10.13
CA TYR A 46 -5.30 12.49 -9.17
C TYR A 46 -4.38 12.81 -8.01
N ILE A 47 -4.15 14.08 -7.76
CA ILE A 47 -3.24 14.57 -6.72
C ILE A 47 -4.08 15.20 -5.61
N LEU A 48 -3.99 14.62 -4.42
CA LEU A 48 -4.68 15.02 -3.21
C LEU A 48 -3.68 15.68 -2.27
N ARG A 49 -4.02 16.85 -1.72
CA ARG A 49 -3.15 17.63 -0.81
C ARG A 49 -3.94 18.05 0.42
N ASN A 50 -3.28 18.03 1.57
CA ASN A 50 -3.82 18.58 2.80
C ASN A 50 -3.05 19.84 3.26
N SER A 51 -3.54 20.50 4.31
CA SER A 51 -2.92 21.72 4.83
C SER A 51 -1.58 21.50 5.54
N HIS A 52 -1.18 20.25 5.79
CA HIS A 52 0.02 19.89 6.54
C HIS A 52 1.18 19.45 5.65
N GLY A 53 1.05 19.61 4.33
CA GLY A 53 2.11 19.27 3.37
C GLY A 53 2.16 17.80 2.96
N MET A 54 1.19 16.98 3.40
CA MET A 54 1.02 15.62 2.91
C MET A 54 0.36 15.65 1.52
N GLN A 55 0.83 14.79 0.62
CA GLN A 55 0.27 14.64 -0.72
C GLN A 55 0.16 13.16 -1.09
N ALA A 56 -1.02 12.73 -1.56
CA ALA A 56 -1.20 11.43 -2.20
C ALA A 56 -1.44 11.62 -3.71
N THR A 57 -0.81 10.78 -4.54
CA THR A 57 -1.08 10.72 -5.98
C THR A 57 -1.61 9.34 -6.33
N VAL A 58 -2.79 9.27 -6.95
CA VAL A 58 -3.42 8.03 -7.39
C VAL A 58 -3.55 8.05 -8.91
N ILE A 59 -3.17 6.97 -9.59
CA ILE A 59 -3.33 6.84 -11.05
C ILE A 59 -4.43 5.84 -11.41
N THR A 60 -5.08 6.06 -12.55
CA THR A 60 -6.21 5.22 -12.98
C THR A 60 -5.78 3.82 -13.42
N TYR A 61 -4.54 3.63 -13.87
CA TYR A 61 -3.98 2.32 -14.15
C TYR A 61 -3.69 1.57 -12.84
N GLY A 62 -4.31 0.40 -12.68
CA GLY A 62 -4.23 -0.45 -11.50
C GLY A 62 -4.83 0.16 -10.22
N GLY A 63 -5.45 1.34 -10.31
CA GLY A 63 -5.83 2.13 -9.15
C GLY A 63 -4.66 2.34 -8.18
N VAL A 64 -3.48 2.65 -8.74
CA VAL A 64 -2.22 2.64 -8.02
C VAL A 64 -2.05 3.91 -7.18
N LEU A 65 -1.68 3.75 -5.90
CA LEU A 65 -1.10 4.81 -5.07
C LEU A 65 0.34 5.08 -5.54
N GLN A 66 0.48 5.97 -6.52
CA GLN A 66 1.71 6.24 -7.27
C GLN A 66 2.75 6.98 -6.44
N ALA A 67 2.32 7.91 -5.58
CA ALA A 67 3.18 8.66 -4.68
C ALA A 67 2.46 8.99 -3.38
N LEU A 68 3.22 9.04 -2.29
CA LEU A 68 2.74 9.44 -0.98
C LEU A 68 3.82 10.27 -0.31
N LYS A 69 3.69 11.59 -0.39
CA LYS A 69 4.68 12.53 0.13
C LYS A 69 4.33 12.91 1.57
N VAL A 70 5.28 12.72 2.48
CA VAL A 70 5.07 12.90 3.92
C VAL A 70 6.22 13.76 4.50
N PRO A 71 5.92 14.84 5.24
CA PRO A 71 6.94 15.59 5.97
C PRO A 71 7.62 14.75 7.07
N ASP A 72 8.90 15.01 7.34
CA ASP A 72 9.58 14.49 8.52
C ASP A 72 9.56 15.50 9.69
N LYS A 73 10.24 15.18 10.81
CA LYS A 73 10.30 16.04 12.00
C LYS A 73 10.99 17.39 11.77
N HIS A 74 11.67 17.56 10.63
CA HIS A 74 12.30 18.80 10.20
C HIS A 74 11.53 19.48 9.04
N GLY A 75 10.35 18.97 8.70
CA GLY A 75 9.51 19.48 7.60
C GLY A 75 10.00 19.10 6.21
N LYS A 76 11.05 18.28 6.07
CA LYS A 76 11.50 17.80 4.77
C LYS A 76 10.52 16.74 4.27
N VAL A 77 10.01 16.97 3.07
CA VAL A 77 9.02 16.08 2.44
C VAL A 77 9.74 15.05 1.55
N GLU A 78 9.45 13.77 1.77
CA GLU A 78 9.90 12.67 0.90
C GLU A 78 8.69 11.84 0.46
N ASP A 79 8.78 11.25 -0.73
CA ASP A 79 7.83 10.25 -1.20
C ASP A 79 8.15 8.91 -0.55
N VAL A 80 7.27 8.40 0.32
CA VAL A 80 7.54 7.21 1.15
C VAL A 80 7.06 5.91 0.52
N VAL A 81 6.51 5.93 -0.70
CA VAL A 81 6.11 4.69 -1.40
C VAL A 81 6.98 4.42 -2.63
N LEU A 82 7.36 3.17 -2.86
CA LEU A 82 8.10 2.77 -4.07
C LEU A 82 7.15 2.79 -5.28
N GLY A 83 7.71 2.99 -6.48
CA GLY A 83 6.93 2.96 -7.71
C GLY A 83 7.71 3.50 -8.90
N PHE A 84 6.98 3.97 -9.91
CA PHE A 84 7.51 4.52 -11.15
C PHE A 84 6.96 5.91 -11.46
N ASP A 85 7.70 6.66 -12.28
CA ASP A 85 7.33 7.99 -12.77
C ASP A 85 6.41 7.96 -13.99
N ASP A 86 6.28 6.80 -14.66
CA ASP A 86 5.49 6.63 -15.89
C ASP A 86 4.63 5.35 -15.89
N VAL A 87 3.63 5.31 -16.78
CA VAL A 87 2.72 4.16 -16.96
C VAL A 87 3.50 2.90 -17.37
N GLN A 88 4.51 3.06 -18.21
CA GLN A 88 5.28 1.97 -18.78
C GLN A 88 6.05 1.18 -17.72
N GLY A 89 6.56 1.85 -16.68
CA GLY A 89 7.15 1.23 -15.51
C GLY A 89 6.16 0.28 -14.82
N TYR A 90 4.92 0.72 -14.61
CA TYR A 90 3.86 -0.12 -14.04
C TYR A 90 3.41 -1.27 -14.95
N GLN A 91 3.43 -1.09 -16.27
CA GLN A 91 3.11 -2.17 -17.21
C GLN A 91 4.18 -3.25 -17.28
N ARG A 92 5.46 -2.88 -17.22
CA ARG A 92 6.59 -3.83 -17.20
C ARG A 92 6.84 -4.44 -15.83
N GLY A 93 6.51 -3.70 -14.77
CA GLY A 93 6.73 -4.11 -13.39
C GLY A 93 5.90 -5.32 -12.99
N THR A 94 6.53 -6.22 -12.25
CA THR A 94 5.92 -7.44 -11.69
C THR A 94 5.71 -7.37 -10.18
N ALA A 95 6.22 -6.32 -9.52
CA ALA A 95 6.21 -6.18 -8.07
C ALA A 95 4.92 -5.51 -7.51
N PHE A 96 3.91 -5.23 -8.35
CA PHE A 96 2.61 -4.67 -7.91
C PHE A 96 2.66 -3.32 -7.17
N PHE A 97 3.73 -2.53 -7.32
CA PHE A 97 3.93 -1.28 -6.56
C PHE A 97 2.67 -0.39 -6.48
N GLY A 98 2.10 -0.31 -5.27
CA GLY A 98 0.98 0.57 -4.94
C GLY A 98 -0.37 0.20 -5.56
N ALA A 99 -0.46 -0.93 -6.26
CA ALA A 99 -1.65 -1.30 -7.01
C ALA A 99 -2.80 -1.77 -6.11
N THR A 100 -4.02 -1.57 -6.60
CA THR A 100 -5.20 -2.26 -6.09
C THR A 100 -5.16 -3.71 -6.56
N ILE A 101 -5.20 -4.65 -5.63
CA ILE A 101 -5.16 -6.08 -5.90
C ILE A 101 -6.56 -6.68 -5.83
N GLY A 102 -6.88 -7.53 -6.81
CA GLY A 102 -8.15 -8.25 -6.88
C GLY A 102 -8.26 -9.10 -8.15
N ARG A 103 -9.26 -9.99 -8.26
CA ARG A 103 -10.37 -10.20 -7.29
C ARG A 103 -9.96 -10.90 -5.99
N PHE A 104 -8.80 -11.54 -5.94
CA PHE A 104 -8.33 -12.20 -4.73
C PHE A 104 -6.88 -11.83 -4.44
N GLY A 105 -6.67 -11.07 -3.37
CA GLY A 105 -5.36 -10.75 -2.81
C GLY A 105 -4.64 -11.98 -2.30
N ASN A 106 -3.31 -11.97 -2.41
CA ASN A 106 -2.43 -13.08 -2.10
C ASN A 106 -2.73 -14.35 -2.94
N ARG A 107 -2.39 -15.53 -2.40
CA ARG A 107 -2.33 -16.80 -3.13
C ARG A 107 -3.60 -17.63 -3.01
N LEU A 108 -3.87 -18.40 -4.06
CA LEU A 108 -4.79 -19.54 -4.10
C LEU A 108 -4.00 -20.80 -4.45
N ALA A 109 -4.08 -21.82 -3.60
CA ALA A 109 -3.39 -23.09 -3.80
C ALA A 109 -3.85 -23.77 -5.11
N GLY A 110 -2.91 -24.16 -5.97
CA GLY A 110 -3.25 -24.75 -7.27
C GLY A 110 -4.00 -23.80 -8.22
N GLY A 111 -4.08 -22.51 -7.88
CA GLY A 111 -4.90 -21.51 -8.56
C GLY A 111 -6.37 -21.90 -8.64
N ALA A 112 -6.89 -22.69 -7.71
CA ALA A 112 -8.25 -23.18 -7.77
C ALA A 112 -8.98 -22.99 -6.44
N PHE A 113 -10.30 -22.96 -6.52
CA PHE A 113 -11.18 -23.01 -5.35
C PHE A 113 -12.51 -23.66 -5.74
N GLU A 114 -13.25 -24.12 -4.74
CA GLU A 114 -14.61 -24.63 -4.92
C GLU A 114 -15.63 -23.64 -4.37
N LEU A 115 -16.72 -23.43 -5.11
CA LEU A 115 -17.85 -22.62 -4.69
C LEU A 115 -19.14 -23.30 -5.15
N ASP A 116 -20.03 -23.59 -4.20
CA ASP A 116 -21.31 -24.27 -4.43
C ASP A 116 -21.18 -25.59 -5.21
N GLY A 117 -20.21 -26.42 -4.84
CA GLY A 117 -19.97 -27.72 -5.48
C GLY A 117 -19.27 -27.64 -6.84
N LYS A 118 -18.90 -26.43 -7.30
CA LYS A 118 -18.23 -26.22 -8.58
C LYS A 118 -16.81 -25.72 -8.38
N ARG A 119 -15.87 -26.37 -9.05
CA ARG A 119 -14.47 -25.96 -9.12
C ARG A 119 -14.26 -24.83 -10.11
N TYR A 120 -13.54 -23.80 -9.70
CA TYR A 120 -13.08 -22.68 -10.52
C TYR A 120 -11.55 -22.69 -10.62
N GLN A 121 -11.02 -22.24 -11.76
CA GLN A 121 -9.58 -22.21 -12.02
C GLN A 121 -9.18 -20.79 -12.42
N VAL A 122 -8.29 -20.21 -11.63
CA VAL A 122 -7.57 -18.97 -11.88
C VAL A 122 -6.22 -19.33 -12.52
N PRO A 123 -5.74 -18.56 -13.53
CA PRO A 123 -4.45 -18.81 -14.16
C PRO A 123 -3.30 -18.90 -13.17
N LEU A 124 -2.45 -19.91 -13.35
CA LEU A 124 -1.22 -20.07 -12.55
C LEU A 124 -0.20 -19.04 -13.01
N ASN A 125 0.06 -18.05 -12.17
CA ASN A 125 1.04 -16.99 -12.41
C ASN A 125 2.14 -16.93 -11.33
N ASP A 126 2.11 -17.85 -10.36
CA ASP A 126 3.11 -17.95 -9.30
C ASP A 126 3.44 -19.43 -9.02
N GLY A 127 4.30 -20.00 -9.87
CA GLY A 127 4.66 -21.42 -9.80
C GLY A 127 3.41 -22.32 -9.92
N PRO A 128 3.11 -23.19 -8.93
CA PRO A 128 1.93 -24.04 -8.95
C PRO A 128 0.64 -23.31 -8.52
N ASN A 129 0.71 -22.04 -8.14
CA ASN A 129 -0.39 -21.29 -7.53
C ASN A 129 -0.85 -20.12 -8.40
N SER A 130 -2.00 -19.56 -8.06
CA SER A 130 -2.41 -18.23 -8.55
C SER A 130 -2.10 -17.20 -7.47
N LEU A 131 -1.66 -16.01 -7.88
CA LEU A 131 -1.32 -14.89 -7.03
C LEU A 131 -2.01 -13.62 -7.51
N HIS A 132 -2.58 -12.85 -6.57
CA HIS A 132 -3.08 -11.48 -6.78
C HIS A 132 -4.13 -11.36 -7.91
N GLY A 133 -5.08 -12.28 -7.94
CA GLY A 133 -6.15 -12.30 -8.97
C GLY A 133 -5.70 -12.82 -10.34
N GLY A 134 -4.47 -13.31 -10.46
CA GLY A 134 -3.92 -13.95 -11.65
C GLY A 134 -3.15 -13.00 -12.57
N ALA A 135 -2.72 -13.52 -13.74
CA ALA A 135 -1.84 -12.82 -14.69
C ALA A 135 -2.34 -11.46 -15.24
N GLN A 136 -3.64 -11.16 -15.17
CA GLN A 136 -4.26 -9.91 -15.62
C GLN A 136 -5.29 -9.41 -14.60
N GLY A 137 -4.88 -9.39 -13.32
CA GLY A 137 -5.66 -8.91 -12.18
C GLY A 137 -5.97 -7.42 -12.23
N PHE A 138 -6.55 -6.92 -11.14
CA PHE A 138 -7.01 -5.53 -11.02
C PHE A 138 -5.91 -4.48 -11.20
N ASP A 139 -4.66 -4.85 -10.88
CA ASP A 139 -3.46 -4.02 -11.02
C ASP A 139 -3.11 -3.70 -12.48
N LYS A 140 -3.65 -4.46 -13.44
CA LYS A 140 -3.40 -4.30 -14.88
C LYS A 140 -4.54 -3.59 -15.62
N ARG A 141 -5.57 -3.11 -14.92
CA ARG A 141 -6.75 -2.50 -15.52
C ARG A 141 -6.72 -0.98 -15.42
N VAL A 142 -7.25 -0.29 -16.42
CA VAL A 142 -7.52 1.16 -16.31
C VAL A 142 -8.91 1.33 -15.70
N TRP A 143 -8.97 1.95 -14.54
CA TRP A 143 -10.20 2.22 -13.80
C TRP A 143 -10.83 3.52 -14.29
N GLN A 144 -12.16 3.59 -14.26
CA GLN A 144 -12.86 4.87 -14.38
C GLN A 144 -12.65 5.65 -13.08
N ALA A 145 -12.54 6.98 -13.16
CA ALA A 145 -12.24 7.79 -11.99
C ALA A 145 -13.16 9.01 -11.89
N LYS A 146 -13.50 9.38 -10.66
CA LYS A 146 -14.27 10.58 -10.35
C LYS A 146 -13.71 11.25 -9.09
N PRO A 147 -13.40 12.56 -9.12
CA PRO A 147 -13.06 13.29 -7.92
C PRO A 147 -14.20 13.24 -6.90
N VAL A 148 -13.86 13.14 -5.63
CA VAL A 148 -14.79 13.29 -4.51
C VAL A 148 -14.27 14.34 -3.54
N LYS A 149 -15.19 15.11 -2.96
CA LYS A 149 -14.87 16.12 -1.95
C LYS A 149 -15.94 16.08 -0.89
N ASP A 150 -15.49 15.88 0.34
CA ASP A 150 -16.31 15.96 1.53
C ASP A 150 -15.95 17.23 2.30
N LYS A 151 -16.63 17.50 3.42
CA LYS A 151 -16.39 18.69 4.24
C LYS A 151 -14.92 18.76 4.72
N ASP A 152 -14.39 17.63 5.14
CA ASP A 152 -13.11 17.52 5.84
C ASP A 152 -12.08 16.63 5.09
N SER A 153 -12.35 16.29 3.81
CA SER A 153 -11.43 15.51 2.98
C SER A 153 -11.59 15.74 1.48
N VAL A 154 -10.53 15.47 0.73
CA VAL A 154 -10.50 15.41 -0.74
C VAL A 154 -10.11 14.02 -1.20
N GLY A 155 -10.60 13.58 -2.36
CA GLY A 155 -10.36 12.21 -2.80
C GLY A 155 -10.67 11.94 -4.27
N VAL A 156 -10.54 10.67 -4.61
CA VAL A 156 -10.94 10.10 -5.90
C VAL A 156 -11.55 8.72 -5.68
N THR A 157 -12.71 8.48 -6.31
CA THR A 157 -13.30 7.13 -6.41
C THR A 157 -12.94 6.55 -7.77
N LEU A 158 -12.38 5.35 -7.74
CA LEU A 158 -12.08 4.53 -8.90
C LEU A 158 -13.13 3.43 -9.03
N THR A 159 -13.58 3.14 -10.24
CA THR A 159 -14.59 2.09 -10.50
C THR A 159 -14.14 1.18 -11.63
N TYR A 160 -14.29 -0.12 -11.43
CA TYR A 160 -14.03 -1.14 -12.44
C TYR A 160 -15.10 -2.22 -12.39
N LEU A 161 -15.54 -2.64 -13.58
CA LEU A 161 -16.42 -3.78 -13.77
C LEU A 161 -15.58 -4.96 -14.25
N SER A 162 -15.34 -5.91 -13.36
CA SER A 162 -14.76 -7.19 -13.72
C SER A 162 -15.88 -8.10 -14.23
N LYS A 163 -15.80 -8.57 -15.48
CA LYS A 163 -16.87 -9.35 -16.10
C LYS A 163 -16.91 -10.79 -15.59
N ASP A 164 -18.07 -11.44 -15.63
CA ASP A 164 -18.20 -12.87 -15.35
C ASP A 164 -17.16 -13.70 -16.12
N GLY A 165 -16.43 -14.56 -15.41
CA GLY A 165 -15.35 -15.38 -15.94
C GLY A 165 -13.99 -14.67 -16.07
N GLU A 166 -13.88 -13.37 -15.76
CA GLU A 166 -12.60 -12.67 -15.80
C GLU A 166 -11.60 -13.32 -14.83
N MET A 167 -10.45 -13.72 -15.37
CA MET A 167 -9.41 -14.49 -14.66
C MET A 167 -9.94 -15.79 -14.01
N GLY A 168 -11.09 -16.31 -14.48
CA GLY A 168 -11.70 -17.55 -13.96
C GLY A 168 -12.66 -17.36 -12.79
N PHE A 169 -12.88 -16.14 -12.32
CA PHE A 169 -13.83 -15.87 -11.22
C PHE A 169 -15.27 -15.72 -11.73
N PRO A 170 -16.27 -16.30 -11.06
CA PRO A 170 -17.68 -16.17 -11.43
C PRO A 170 -18.25 -14.78 -11.08
N GLY A 171 -19.28 -14.37 -11.82
CA GLY A 171 -20.07 -13.17 -11.56
C GLY A 171 -19.45 -11.90 -12.15
N ASN A 172 -20.31 -11.01 -12.63
CA ASN A 172 -19.92 -9.62 -12.85
C ASN A 172 -19.73 -8.97 -11.48
N LEU A 173 -18.56 -8.39 -11.24
CA LEU A 173 -18.21 -7.70 -10.00
C LEU A 173 -17.96 -6.22 -10.30
N THR A 174 -18.84 -5.36 -9.80
CA THR A 174 -18.58 -3.92 -9.79
C THR A 174 -17.83 -3.58 -8.51
N THR A 175 -16.62 -3.05 -8.67
CA THR A 175 -15.75 -2.64 -7.56
C THR A 175 -15.53 -1.14 -7.59
N GLU A 176 -15.61 -0.52 -6.42
CA GLU A 176 -15.23 0.86 -6.16
C GLU A 176 -14.08 0.88 -5.15
N VAL A 177 -13.04 1.68 -5.44
CA VAL A 177 -11.96 1.98 -4.50
C VAL A 177 -11.87 3.49 -4.34
N THR A 178 -12.06 4.00 -3.13
CA THR A 178 -12.00 5.44 -2.87
C THR A 178 -10.80 5.77 -2.00
N TYR A 179 -9.94 6.65 -2.51
CA TYR A 179 -8.84 7.24 -1.76
C TYR A 179 -9.27 8.61 -1.25
N ARG A 180 -9.18 8.87 0.07
CA ARG A 180 -9.45 10.18 0.68
C ARG A 180 -8.31 10.63 1.57
N LEU A 181 -7.89 11.88 1.40
CA LEU A 181 -6.91 12.54 2.26
C LEU A 181 -7.62 13.64 3.08
N ASN A 182 -7.33 13.70 4.37
CA ASN A 182 -7.83 14.74 5.28
C ASN A 182 -6.69 15.53 5.95
N ASP A 183 -7.06 16.55 6.73
CA ASP A 183 -6.11 17.39 7.47
C ASP A 183 -5.58 16.71 8.76
N ASN A 184 -6.03 15.50 9.10
CA ASN A 184 -5.43 14.70 10.18
C ASN A 184 -4.23 13.86 9.72
N ASN A 185 -3.71 14.11 8.51
CA ASN A 185 -2.68 13.29 7.84
C ASN A 185 -3.11 11.81 7.69
N GLU A 186 -4.39 11.58 7.42
CA GLU A 186 -4.93 10.24 7.18
C GLU A 186 -5.25 10.07 5.71
N LEU A 187 -4.65 9.05 5.09
CA LEU A 187 -5.07 8.53 3.79
C LEU A 187 -5.98 7.31 4.03
N HIS A 188 -7.26 7.47 3.73
CA HIS A 188 -8.27 6.43 3.78
C HIS A 188 -8.33 5.73 2.43
N ILE A 189 -8.39 4.40 2.43
CA ILE A 189 -8.63 3.55 1.27
C ILE A 189 -9.86 2.71 1.58
N ASP A 190 -10.98 3.08 0.95
CA ASP A 190 -12.28 2.43 1.12
C ASP A 190 -12.57 1.53 -0.09
N TYR A 191 -12.95 0.29 0.15
CA TYR A 191 -13.38 -0.64 -0.90
C TYR A 191 -14.87 -0.93 -0.76
N LYS A 192 -15.56 -0.99 -1.89
CA LYS A 192 -16.95 -1.44 -1.97
C LYS A 192 -17.12 -2.30 -3.21
N ALA A 193 -17.83 -3.43 -3.09
CA ALA A 193 -18.14 -4.25 -4.25
C ALA A 193 -19.49 -4.94 -4.16
N THR A 194 -20.07 -5.23 -5.32
CA THR A 194 -21.32 -5.98 -5.47
C THR A 194 -21.20 -6.94 -6.65
N THR A 195 -21.90 -8.07 -6.58
CA THR A 195 -21.86 -9.14 -7.58
C THR A 195 -23.25 -9.57 -8.03
N ASP A 196 -23.35 -10.11 -9.25
CA ASP A 196 -24.58 -10.73 -9.77
C ASP A 196 -24.62 -12.27 -9.64
N LYS A 197 -23.50 -12.89 -9.24
CA LYS A 197 -23.40 -14.32 -8.89
C LYS A 197 -22.52 -14.51 -7.65
N PRO A 198 -22.68 -15.61 -6.87
CA PRO A 198 -21.73 -15.94 -5.82
C PRO A 198 -20.30 -15.97 -6.35
N THR A 199 -19.38 -15.32 -5.63
CA THR A 199 -17.93 -15.29 -5.93
C THR A 199 -17.11 -15.30 -4.64
N VAL A 200 -15.79 -15.44 -4.76
CA VAL A 200 -14.84 -15.10 -3.71
C VAL A 200 -14.24 -13.71 -3.99
N LEU A 201 -13.97 -12.93 -2.95
CA LEU A 201 -13.42 -11.59 -3.03
C LEU A 201 -12.49 -11.31 -1.84
N ASN A 202 -11.29 -10.82 -2.13
CA ASN A 202 -10.34 -10.33 -1.14
C ASN A 202 -9.54 -9.19 -1.78
N LEU A 203 -9.72 -7.96 -1.31
CA LEU A 203 -9.12 -6.76 -1.91
C LEU A 203 -8.05 -6.17 -0.99
N THR A 204 -7.01 -5.59 -1.59
CA THR A 204 -5.98 -4.88 -0.83
C THR A 204 -5.24 -3.87 -1.71
N ASN A 205 -4.36 -3.07 -1.11
CA ASN A 205 -3.42 -2.19 -1.80
C ASN A 205 -1.99 -2.66 -1.52
N HIS A 206 -1.19 -2.82 -2.57
CA HIS A 206 0.16 -3.39 -2.50
C HIS A 206 1.25 -2.31 -2.49
N SER A 207 1.04 -1.21 -1.76
CA SER A 207 2.06 -0.18 -1.53
C SER A 207 3.25 -0.72 -0.74
N TYR A 208 4.44 -0.43 -1.26
CA TYR A 208 5.70 -0.67 -0.57
C TYR A 208 6.15 0.63 0.06
N PHE A 209 6.27 0.66 1.37
CA PHE A 209 6.67 1.80 2.15
C PHE A 209 8.16 1.76 2.47
N ASN A 210 8.79 2.93 2.45
CA ASN A 210 10.06 3.20 3.09
C ASN A 210 9.96 4.60 3.71
N LEU A 211 9.86 4.68 5.04
CA LEU A 211 9.62 5.94 5.74
C LEU A 211 10.81 6.91 5.66
N ALA A 212 12.01 6.44 5.31
CA ALA A 212 13.15 7.31 4.99
C ALA A 212 13.03 7.96 3.59
N GLY A 213 12.05 7.53 2.78
CA GLY A 213 11.83 7.91 1.39
C GLY A 213 12.13 6.76 0.43
N ALA A 214 11.33 6.61 -0.61
CA ALA A 214 11.46 5.56 -1.61
C ALA A 214 12.85 5.56 -2.23
N GLY A 215 13.51 4.40 -2.19
CA GLY A 215 14.88 4.20 -2.69
C GLY A 215 15.97 4.84 -1.84
N ASN A 216 15.67 5.34 -0.63
CA ASN A 216 16.66 5.83 0.32
C ASN A 216 17.11 4.69 1.26
N GLY A 217 17.86 3.74 0.73
CA GLY A 217 18.40 2.60 1.49
C GLY A 217 17.35 1.54 1.85
N ASP A 218 17.71 0.68 2.80
CA ASP A 218 16.86 -0.40 3.29
C ASP A 218 15.95 0.02 4.46
N ILE A 219 15.00 -0.86 4.80
CA ILE A 219 14.03 -0.66 5.90
C ILE A 219 14.49 -1.26 7.24
N LEU A 220 15.67 -1.88 7.32
CA LEU A 220 16.01 -2.80 8.42
C LEU A 220 16.06 -2.14 9.79
N LYS A 221 16.34 -0.83 9.84
CA LYS A 221 16.39 -0.04 11.07
C LYS A 221 15.04 0.60 11.44
N GLN A 222 14.05 0.54 10.57
CA GLN A 222 12.71 0.97 10.89
C GLN A 222 12.12 -0.01 11.90
N VAL A 223 11.32 0.50 12.83
CA VAL A 223 10.81 -0.23 13.98
C VAL A 223 9.32 -0.48 13.75
N ALA A 224 8.91 -1.75 13.73
CA ALA A 224 7.53 -2.16 13.55
C ALA A 224 6.95 -2.70 14.86
N THR A 225 5.66 -2.44 15.06
CA THR A 225 4.80 -3.11 16.05
C THR A 225 3.56 -3.59 15.30
N LEU A 226 3.25 -4.88 15.40
CA LEU A 226 2.06 -5.48 14.81
C LEU A 226 1.15 -5.97 15.94
N HIS A 227 -0.08 -5.46 15.99
CA HIS A 227 -1.08 -5.87 16.99
C HIS A 227 -1.77 -7.17 16.55
N ALA A 228 -0.97 -8.24 16.53
CA ALA A 228 -1.34 -9.55 16.06
C ALA A 228 -0.60 -10.62 16.86
N SER A 229 -1.32 -11.28 17.77
CA SER A 229 -0.79 -12.36 18.60
C SER A 229 -0.54 -13.66 17.83
N HIS A 230 -1.07 -13.76 16.61
CA HIS A 230 -0.94 -14.94 15.74
C HIS A 230 -0.55 -14.56 14.30
N TYR A 231 -0.05 -15.55 13.57
CA TYR A 231 0.23 -15.47 12.13
C TYR A 231 -0.17 -16.78 11.45
N THR A 232 -0.19 -16.81 10.12
CA THR A 232 -0.46 -18.03 9.35
C THR A 232 0.85 -18.62 8.81
N PRO A 233 1.37 -19.73 9.39
CA PRO A 233 2.52 -20.42 8.84
C PRO A 233 2.24 -20.91 7.43
N VAL A 234 3.27 -20.89 6.58
CA VAL A 234 3.20 -21.30 5.18
C VAL A 234 4.06 -22.53 4.91
N ASN A 235 3.76 -23.20 3.80
CA ASN A 235 4.60 -24.25 3.23
C ASN A 235 5.66 -23.69 2.26
N ALA A 236 6.44 -24.56 1.62
CA ALA A 236 7.51 -24.19 0.70
C ALA A 236 7.04 -23.45 -0.59
N THR A 237 5.74 -23.41 -0.85
CA THR A 237 5.12 -22.66 -1.97
C THR A 237 4.36 -21.42 -1.49
N LEU A 238 4.59 -21.01 -0.24
CA LEU A 238 3.99 -19.84 0.41
C LEU A 238 2.45 -19.92 0.55
N ILE A 239 1.90 -21.13 0.55
CA ILE A 239 0.48 -21.38 0.89
C ILE A 239 0.37 -21.64 2.39
N PRO A 240 -0.60 -21.02 3.09
CA PRO A 240 -0.86 -21.31 4.50
C PRO A 240 -1.10 -22.80 4.76
N THR A 241 -0.64 -23.28 5.91
CA THR A 241 -0.87 -24.68 6.33
C THR A 241 -2.30 -24.91 6.84
N GLY A 242 -3.09 -23.85 7.03
CA GLY A 242 -4.38 -23.84 7.74
C GLY A 242 -4.24 -23.58 9.24
N GLU A 243 -3.02 -23.59 9.78
CA GLU A 243 -2.72 -23.23 11.16
C GLU A 243 -2.77 -21.71 11.37
N VAL A 244 -3.25 -21.28 12.54
CA VAL A 244 -3.11 -19.91 13.05
C VAL A 244 -2.25 -19.99 14.31
N ALA A 245 -0.94 -19.78 14.14
CA ALA A 245 0.07 -20.05 15.16
C ALA A 245 0.42 -18.81 15.98
N LEU A 246 0.79 -18.99 17.24
CA LEU A 246 1.27 -17.90 18.10
C LEU A 246 2.56 -17.29 17.53
N VAL A 247 2.67 -15.96 17.57
CA VAL A 247 3.94 -15.27 17.24
C VAL A 247 4.97 -15.38 18.36
N LYS A 248 4.50 -15.52 19.61
CA LYS A 248 5.34 -15.47 20.82
C LYS A 248 6.47 -16.50 20.76
N GLY A 249 7.71 -16.02 20.95
CA GLY A 249 8.90 -16.88 20.93
C GLY A 249 9.37 -17.28 19.53
N THR A 250 8.86 -16.62 18.49
CA THR A 250 9.29 -16.80 17.10
C THR A 250 9.83 -15.49 16.53
N PRO A 251 10.54 -15.51 15.38
CA PRO A 251 10.92 -14.28 14.67
C PRO A 251 9.76 -13.37 14.24
N MET A 252 8.52 -13.88 14.27
CA MET A 252 7.31 -13.14 13.88
C MET A 252 6.73 -12.32 15.04
N ASP A 253 7.35 -12.35 16.23
CA ASP A 253 6.91 -11.59 17.40
C ASP A 253 7.23 -10.09 17.27
N PHE A 254 6.28 -9.36 16.68
CA PHE A 254 6.26 -7.90 16.60
C PHE A 254 5.26 -7.28 17.60
N LEU A 255 4.87 -8.00 18.67
CA LEU A 255 3.95 -7.46 19.68
C LEU A 255 4.56 -6.29 20.46
N GLN A 256 5.88 -6.17 20.44
CA GLN A 256 6.64 -5.03 20.97
C GLN A 256 7.42 -4.35 19.84
N PRO A 257 7.73 -3.05 19.98
CA PRO A 257 8.50 -2.31 18.98
C PRO A 257 9.83 -3.01 18.66
N THR A 258 9.95 -3.52 17.45
CA THR A 258 11.05 -4.38 16.99
C THR A 258 11.61 -3.84 15.68
N ALA A 259 12.93 -3.68 15.58
CA ALA A 259 13.53 -3.31 14.30
C ALA A 259 13.24 -4.40 13.27
N ILE A 260 12.80 -4.03 12.06
CA ILE A 260 12.42 -4.99 11.01
C ILE A 260 13.57 -5.95 10.72
N GLY A 261 14.81 -5.48 10.77
CA GLY A 261 16.00 -6.30 10.55
C GLY A 261 16.44 -7.18 11.72
N GLN A 262 15.83 -7.08 12.90
CA GLN A 262 16.32 -7.73 14.12
C GLN A 262 16.34 -9.25 14.00
N HIS A 263 15.24 -9.85 13.51
CA HIS A 263 15.05 -11.30 13.41
C HIS A 263 14.95 -11.80 11.96
N ILE A 264 15.14 -10.91 10.97
CA ILE A 264 14.88 -11.19 9.55
C ILE A 264 15.75 -12.33 8.97
N LYS A 265 16.85 -12.68 9.65
CA LYS A 265 17.82 -13.72 9.28
C LYS A 265 17.87 -14.90 10.25
N ASP A 266 16.96 -14.96 11.21
CA ASP A 266 16.96 -16.03 12.21
C ASP A 266 16.83 -17.40 11.54
N ALA A 267 17.38 -18.43 12.18
CA ALA A 267 17.39 -19.80 11.66
C ALA A 267 16.02 -20.50 11.85
N HIS A 268 14.94 -19.89 11.35
CA HIS A 268 13.57 -20.39 11.47
C HIS A 268 13.05 -20.92 10.11
N PRO A 269 12.37 -22.08 10.06
CA PRO A 269 11.90 -22.66 8.80
C PRO A 269 11.02 -21.71 7.97
N GLN A 270 10.15 -20.94 8.62
CA GLN A 270 9.27 -19.99 7.93
C GLN A 270 10.06 -18.91 7.18
N LEU A 271 11.11 -18.34 7.79
CA LEU A 271 11.95 -17.33 7.13
C LEU A 271 12.68 -17.91 5.92
N LYS A 272 13.08 -19.18 5.98
CA LYS A 272 13.67 -19.89 4.83
C LYS A 272 12.67 -20.10 3.70
N PHE A 273 11.39 -20.31 4.00
CA PHE A 273 10.34 -20.35 2.98
C PHE A 273 10.12 -18.98 2.35
N ALA A 274 10.07 -17.91 3.15
CA ALA A 274 9.87 -16.55 2.66
C ALA A 274 11.01 -16.04 1.76
N GLU A 275 12.28 -16.22 2.17
CA GLU A 275 13.42 -16.00 1.29
C GLU A 275 14.66 -16.78 1.81
N PRO A 276 15.15 -17.80 1.07
CA PRO A 276 16.15 -18.72 1.60
C PRO A 276 17.59 -18.20 1.59
N LYS A 277 17.90 -17.09 0.90
CA LYS A 277 19.28 -16.64 0.66
C LYS A 277 19.73 -15.53 1.61
N GLN A 278 18.89 -14.52 1.76
CA GLN A 278 19.14 -13.28 2.46
C GLN A 278 18.20 -13.12 3.66
N GLY A 279 17.03 -13.76 3.62
CA GLY A 279 16.01 -13.68 4.67
C GLY A 279 14.97 -12.59 4.40
N GLY A 280 13.84 -12.69 5.09
CA GLY A 280 12.71 -11.80 4.86
C GLY A 280 11.45 -12.29 5.53
N PHE A 281 10.49 -11.39 5.68
CA PHE A 281 9.11 -11.72 6.03
C PHE A 281 8.25 -11.71 4.77
N ASP A 282 7.34 -12.68 4.69
CA ASP A 282 6.25 -12.74 3.69
C ASP A 282 5.10 -13.55 4.29
N PHE A 283 4.51 -13.02 5.37
CA PHE A 283 3.45 -13.73 6.10
C PHE A 283 2.25 -12.82 6.35
N ASN A 284 1.11 -13.48 6.54
CA ASN A 284 -0.09 -12.85 7.04
C ASN A 284 -0.11 -12.95 8.58
N TRP A 285 -0.16 -11.80 9.24
CA TRP A 285 -0.44 -11.68 10.66
C TRP A 285 -1.95 -11.59 10.87
N ALA A 286 -2.47 -12.37 11.82
CA ALA A 286 -3.87 -12.36 12.21
C ALA A 286 -4.09 -11.26 13.25
N LEU A 287 -4.80 -10.20 12.87
CA LEU A 287 -4.94 -8.99 13.66
C LEU A 287 -5.83 -9.21 14.89
N ASP A 288 -5.37 -8.75 16.04
CA ASP A 288 -6.13 -8.81 17.30
C ASP A 288 -7.27 -7.79 17.33
N THR A 289 -7.32 -6.86 16.37
CA THR A 289 -8.35 -5.80 16.28
C THR A 289 -9.73 -6.35 15.97
N GLN A 290 -9.85 -7.55 15.41
CA GLN A 290 -11.12 -8.21 15.05
C GLN A 290 -12.05 -7.31 14.22
N GLY A 291 -11.48 -6.48 13.34
CA GLY A 291 -12.21 -5.55 12.49
C GLY A 291 -12.67 -4.25 13.16
N ASP A 292 -12.31 -4.01 14.42
CA ASP A 292 -12.56 -2.73 15.09
C ASP A 292 -11.60 -1.66 14.56
N ILE A 293 -12.12 -0.81 13.67
CA ILE A 293 -11.38 0.29 13.03
C ILE A 293 -10.78 1.31 14.01
N LYS A 294 -11.21 1.33 15.28
CA LYS A 294 -10.68 2.23 16.30
C LYS A 294 -9.38 1.71 16.93
N GLN A 295 -9.08 0.42 16.76
CA GLN A 295 -7.88 -0.20 17.30
C GLN A 295 -6.74 -0.12 16.29
N LEU A 296 -5.55 0.16 16.81
CA LEU A 296 -4.34 0.21 16.01
C LEU A 296 -3.98 -1.21 15.56
N ALA A 297 -3.82 -1.43 14.25
CA ALA A 297 -3.44 -2.72 13.68
C ALA A 297 -1.91 -2.86 13.56
N ALA A 298 -1.24 -1.79 13.14
CA ALA A 298 0.22 -1.73 13.06
C ALA A 298 0.76 -0.31 13.25
N ASP A 299 1.98 -0.20 13.77
CA ASP A 299 2.74 1.04 13.90
C ASP A 299 4.15 0.80 13.35
N VAL A 300 4.60 1.61 12.38
CA VAL A 300 5.97 1.57 11.86
C VAL A 300 6.59 2.95 11.97
N TYR A 301 7.80 3.00 12.52
CA TYR A 301 8.52 4.23 12.80
C TYR A 301 9.93 4.18 12.21
N ASP A 302 10.36 5.25 11.55
CA ASP A 302 11.76 5.45 11.16
C ASP A 302 12.46 6.41 12.13
N PRO A 303 13.39 5.92 12.96
CA PRO A 303 14.12 6.75 13.93
C PRO A 303 14.91 7.90 13.30
N ALA A 304 15.35 7.75 12.05
CA ALA A 304 16.18 8.75 11.39
C ALA A 304 15.37 9.99 11.00
N SER A 305 14.28 9.80 10.23
CA SER A 305 13.40 10.89 9.83
C SER A 305 12.43 11.33 10.93
N GLY A 306 12.09 10.43 11.86
CA GLY A 306 11.01 10.67 12.81
C GLY A 306 9.61 10.35 12.25
N ARG A 307 9.49 9.99 10.96
CA ARG A 307 8.20 9.64 10.36
C ARG A 307 7.64 8.37 10.99
N ARG A 308 6.33 8.37 11.22
CA ARG A 308 5.55 7.25 11.72
C ARG A 308 4.36 6.98 10.82
N LEU A 309 4.10 5.70 10.55
CA LEU A 309 2.91 5.19 9.88
C LEU A 309 2.11 4.37 10.90
N GLN A 310 0.88 4.79 11.16
CA GLN A 310 -0.11 4.06 11.95
C GLN A 310 -1.20 3.52 11.02
N LEU A 311 -1.46 2.22 11.11
CA LEU A 311 -2.42 1.49 10.28
C LEU A 311 -3.65 1.12 11.11
N TYR A 312 -4.83 1.44 10.60
CA TYR A 312 -6.12 0.98 11.13
C TYR A 312 -6.88 0.28 10.00
N THR A 313 -7.59 -0.80 10.30
CA THR A 313 -8.33 -1.53 9.26
C THR A 313 -9.52 -2.28 9.82
N THR A 314 -10.49 -2.56 8.95
CA THR A 314 -11.58 -3.50 9.20
C THR A 314 -11.22 -4.95 8.86
N GLU A 315 -10.08 -5.18 8.20
CA GLU A 315 -9.67 -6.52 7.78
C GLU A 315 -9.17 -7.38 8.95
N PRO A 316 -9.32 -8.71 8.86
CA PRO A 316 -8.88 -9.62 9.91
C PRO A 316 -7.36 -9.89 9.87
N GLY A 317 -6.68 -9.56 8.78
CA GLY A 317 -5.26 -9.84 8.61
C GLY A 317 -4.49 -8.72 7.93
N VAL A 318 -3.16 -8.78 8.06
CA VAL A 318 -2.22 -7.92 7.33
C VAL A 318 -1.07 -8.77 6.80
N GLN A 319 -0.83 -8.73 5.48
CA GLN A 319 0.41 -9.25 4.91
C GLN A 319 1.52 -8.26 5.21
N PHE A 320 2.56 -8.72 5.90
CA PHE A 320 3.79 -7.98 6.08
C PHE A 320 4.90 -8.63 5.27
N TYR A 321 5.26 -7.98 4.17
CA TYR A 321 6.27 -8.43 3.22
C TYR A 321 7.42 -7.43 3.11
N THR A 322 8.66 -7.90 3.20
CA THR A 322 9.86 -7.04 3.26
C THR A 322 10.59 -6.87 1.92
N SER A 323 9.89 -6.94 0.79
CA SER A 323 10.48 -6.76 -0.56
C SER A 323 11.60 -7.74 -0.93
N ASN A 324 11.46 -8.97 -0.46
CA ASN A 324 12.44 -10.05 -0.58
C ASN A 324 12.89 -10.35 -2.02
N PHE A 325 12.06 -10.03 -3.02
CA PHE A 325 12.33 -10.32 -4.44
C PHE A 325 12.90 -9.11 -5.21
N LEU A 326 13.11 -7.97 -4.55
CA LEU A 326 13.85 -6.87 -5.14
C LEU A 326 15.35 -7.18 -5.07
N ASP A 327 16.06 -6.99 -6.19
CA ASP A 327 17.46 -7.38 -6.36
C ASP A 327 18.34 -6.24 -6.90
N GLY A 328 17.78 -5.04 -7.07
CA GLY A 328 18.47 -3.89 -7.67
C GLY A 328 18.32 -3.75 -9.18
N SER A 329 17.62 -4.66 -9.85
CA SER A 329 17.31 -4.53 -11.29
C SER A 329 16.29 -3.42 -11.58
N VAL A 330 15.42 -3.09 -10.61
CA VAL A 330 14.37 -2.10 -10.75
C VAL A 330 14.91 -0.68 -10.58
N LYS A 331 14.73 0.15 -11.61
CA LYS A 331 14.89 1.61 -11.55
C LYS A 331 13.51 2.24 -11.34
N GLY A 332 13.26 2.71 -10.12
CA GLY A 332 12.02 3.36 -9.75
C GLY A 332 12.03 4.87 -9.98
N LYS A 333 11.17 5.57 -9.22
CA LYS A 333 11.03 7.03 -9.28
C LYS A 333 12.36 7.75 -9.14
N ALA A 334 12.53 8.82 -9.93
CA ALA A 334 13.75 9.63 -10.03
C ALA A 334 15.03 8.81 -10.30
N GLY A 335 14.91 7.66 -10.97
CA GLY A 335 16.03 6.77 -11.29
C GLY A 335 16.63 6.03 -10.10
N LYS A 336 16.00 6.08 -8.92
CA LYS A 336 16.49 5.38 -7.72
C LYS A 336 16.41 3.86 -7.92
N THR A 337 17.40 3.16 -7.38
CA THR A 337 17.46 1.70 -7.47
C THR A 337 16.77 1.08 -6.28
N TYR A 338 15.89 0.11 -6.49
CA TYR A 338 15.27 -0.65 -5.41
C TYR A 338 15.99 -1.98 -5.23
N LEU A 339 16.80 -2.03 -4.17
CA LEU A 339 17.53 -3.20 -3.69
C LEU A 339 16.62 -4.09 -2.83
N HIS A 340 17.15 -5.24 -2.44
CA HIS A 340 16.58 -6.09 -1.41
C HIS A 340 16.28 -5.28 -0.13
N TRP A 341 15.13 -5.51 0.49
CA TRP A 341 14.64 -4.76 1.66
C TRP A 341 14.47 -3.24 1.46
N SER A 342 14.32 -2.76 0.22
CA SER A 342 14.11 -1.31 -0.02
C SER A 342 12.73 -0.81 0.42
N GLY A 343 11.77 -1.70 0.69
CA GLY A 343 10.46 -1.34 1.20
C GLY A 343 9.75 -2.50 1.91
N PHE A 344 8.70 -2.18 2.68
CA PHE A 344 7.78 -3.16 3.25
C PHE A 344 6.35 -2.92 2.81
N THR A 345 5.51 -3.94 2.78
CA THR A 345 4.06 -3.81 2.58
C THR A 345 3.31 -4.04 3.88
N LEU A 346 2.11 -3.47 3.98
CA LEU A 346 1.13 -3.75 5.03
C LEU A 346 -0.23 -3.95 4.35
N GLU A 347 -0.38 -5.10 3.69
CA GLU A 347 -1.56 -5.38 2.87
C GLU A 347 -2.68 -5.90 3.77
N THR A 348 -3.61 -5.03 4.14
CA THR A 348 -4.80 -5.40 4.92
C THR A 348 -5.74 -6.26 4.09
N GLN A 349 -6.07 -7.46 4.55
CA GLN A 349 -6.78 -8.47 3.76
C GLN A 349 -7.44 -9.55 4.64
N HIS A 350 -8.29 -10.37 4.01
CA HIS A 350 -8.57 -11.71 4.51
C HIS A 350 -7.37 -12.64 4.29
N PHE A 351 -7.31 -13.72 5.07
CA PHE A 351 -6.15 -14.61 5.04
C PHE A 351 -5.94 -15.24 3.65
N PRO A 352 -4.68 -15.44 3.24
CA PRO A 352 -4.37 -16.12 1.99
C PRO A 352 -5.02 -17.50 1.92
N ASP A 353 -5.38 -17.93 0.71
CA ASP A 353 -5.99 -19.24 0.45
C ASP A 353 -7.31 -19.52 1.22
N ALA A 354 -7.95 -18.51 1.85
CA ALA A 354 -9.18 -18.67 2.62
C ALA A 354 -10.30 -19.51 1.96
N PRO A 355 -10.57 -19.41 0.63
CA PRO A 355 -11.55 -20.27 -0.03
C PRO A 355 -11.29 -21.78 0.12
N ASN A 356 -10.03 -22.18 0.34
CA ASN A 356 -9.61 -23.58 0.49
C ASN A 356 -9.31 -23.96 1.95
N GLN A 357 -9.53 -23.04 2.90
CA GLN A 357 -9.18 -23.20 4.32
C GLN A 357 -10.46 -23.04 5.17
N PRO A 358 -11.19 -24.12 5.47
CA PRO A 358 -12.51 -24.04 6.12
C PRO A 358 -12.54 -23.37 7.50
N THR A 359 -11.38 -23.26 8.16
CA THR A 359 -11.22 -22.60 9.47
C THR A 359 -10.98 -21.10 9.36
N PHE A 360 -10.70 -20.57 8.17
CA PHE A 360 -10.48 -19.14 7.95
C PHE A 360 -11.80 -18.41 7.72
N ALA A 361 -11.80 -17.10 7.99
CA ALA A 361 -12.97 -16.25 7.71
C ALA A 361 -13.34 -16.32 6.22
N SER A 362 -14.64 -16.42 5.95
CA SER A 362 -15.13 -16.57 4.58
C SER A 362 -14.83 -15.33 3.75
N THR A 363 -14.43 -15.56 2.49
CA THR A 363 -14.26 -14.52 1.47
C THR A 363 -15.38 -14.56 0.42
N ARG A 364 -16.47 -15.29 0.70
CA ARG A 364 -17.62 -15.39 -0.19
C ARG A 364 -18.39 -14.06 -0.22
N LEU A 365 -18.81 -13.65 -1.42
CA LEU A 365 -19.75 -12.57 -1.65
C LEU A 365 -20.92 -13.09 -2.49
N ASP A 366 -22.14 -12.94 -2.00
CA ASP A 366 -23.37 -13.35 -2.67
C ASP A 366 -24.14 -12.17 -3.30
N PRO A 367 -24.98 -12.41 -4.31
CA PRO A 367 -25.90 -11.40 -4.83
C PRO A 367 -26.79 -10.81 -3.73
N GLY A 368 -26.97 -9.50 -3.76
CA GLY A 368 -27.72 -8.76 -2.73
C GLY A 368 -26.89 -8.37 -1.50
N GLN A 369 -25.68 -8.92 -1.34
CA GLN A 369 -24.72 -8.43 -0.34
C GLN A 369 -23.87 -7.30 -0.91
N THR A 370 -23.27 -6.52 -0.01
CA THR A 370 -22.27 -5.51 -0.35
C THR A 370 -21.00 -5.80 0.43
N TYR A 371 -19.90 -6.00 -0.28
CA TYR A 371 -18.57 -6.01 0.32
C TYR A 371 -18.19 -4.59 0.74
N THR A 372 -17.64 -4.44 1.94
CA THR A 372 -17.06 -3.17 2.41
C THR A 372 -15.80 -3.45 3.22
N GLN A 373 -14.75 -2.68 2.95
CA GLN A 373 -13.49 -2.72 3.68
C GLN A 373 -12.95 -1.30 3.81
N ARG A 374 -12.27 -1.00 4.92
CA ARG A 374 -11.56 0.26 5.11
C ARG A 374 -10.17 0.03 5.65
N THR A 375 -9.22 0.79 5.10
CA THR A 375 -7.86 0.93 5.63
C THR A 375 -7.52 2.40 5.78
N ILE A 376 -6.92 2.77 6.91
CA ILE A 376 -6.50 4.13 7.22
C ILE A 376 -4.99 4.11 7.46
N LEU A 377 -4.27 4.87 6.65
CA LEU A 377 -2.84 5.14 6.80
C LEU A 377 -2.68 6.52 7.41
N LYS A 378 -2.39 6.58 8.71
CA LYS A 378 -2.19 7.83 9.44
C LYS A 378 -0.71 8.11 9.62
N PHE A 379 -0.30 9.34 9.32
CA PHE A 379 1.10 9.76 9.43
C PHE A 379 1.31 10.83 10.49
N SER A 380 2.42 10.72 11.20
CA SER A 380 2.96 11.77 12.06
C SER A 380 4.49 11.81 11.92
N ALA A 381 5.12 12.82 12.52
CA ALA A 381 6.57 12.87 12.63
C ALA A 381 6.98 13.51 13.96
N ASP A 382 7.89 12.84 14.68
CA ASP A 382 8.38 13.23 16.01
C ASP A 382 9.91 13.22 16.11
#